data_AF-A0A953UQF4-F1
#
_entry.id   AF-A0A953UQF4-F1
#
_cell.length_a   1.000
_cell.length_b   1.000
_cell.length_c   1.000
_cell.angle_alpha   90.00
_cell.angle_beta   90.00
_cell.angle_gamma   90.00
#
_symmetry.space_group_name_H-M   'P 1'
#
loop_
_entity.id
_entity.type
_entity.pdbx_description
1 polymer ?
#
loop_
_entity_poly.entity_id
_entity_poly.type
_entity_poly.pdbx_seq_one_letter_code
_entity_poly.pdbx_strand_id
1 'polypeptide(L)'
;MVTAAASPAVATVRTKASLLSAQVPRLVSVDVLRGLAMVIMALDHTRDFMSYVQFAPEDLAHTHGALFFTRVITHFCAPVFCFLAGTGAFLATSRGKSIQQVSRFFLTRGLWLVLLEFTVVDFAWGFVPWAHAGVIWILGWSMVAMALIVRLPVRWIAVLGLGMIASHNLLDHINPASWGKFYWLWMMLHTPGRIPVTAHFSFYVGYVLIPWVGVMATGFAFGSLLLRPDHRKWMVTLGISATALFFVLRGFNLYGNGIAGLPFGYPRSAGPWSVQPTLSLT
;
A
#
# COMPACT_ATOMS: atom_id res chain seq x y z
N MET A 1 69.87 -13.39 53.87
CA MET A 1 69.40 -12.24 53.05
C MET A 1 68.33 -12.80 52.12
N VAL A 2 67.05 -12.64 52.46
CA VAL A 2 65.92 -13.13 51.64
C VAL A 2 65.12 -11.91 51.21
N THR A 3 65.19 -11.57 49.93
CA THR A 3 64.44 -10.49 49.28
C THR A 3 62.99 -10.93 49.09
N ALA A 4 62.05 -10.21 49.70
CA ALA A 4 60.62 -10.37 49.46
C ALA A 4 60.26 -9.70 48.13
N ALA A 5 59.71 -10.48 47.18
CA ALA A 5 59.18 -9.96 45.93
C ALA A 5 57.79 -9.35 46.16
N ALA A 6 57.60 -8.10 45.72
CA ALA A 6 56.30 -7.43 45.76
C ALA A 6 55.36 -8.00 44.69
N SER A 7 54.11 -8.28 45.05
CA SER A 7 53.06 -8.71 44.13
C SER A 7 52.66 -7.60 43.15
N PRO A 8 52.38 -7.91 41.87
CA PRO A 8 51.97 -6.89 40.91
C PRO A 8 50.53 -6.45 41.18
N ALA A 9 50.29 -5.15 41.08
CA ALA A 9 48.95 -4.57 41.16
C ALA A 9 48.12 -4.99 39.93
N VAL A 10 46.99 -5.64 40.16
CA VAL A 10 46.01 -5.96 39.11
C VAL A 10 45.33 -4.66 38.68
N ALA A 11 45.70 -4.15 37.50
CA ALA A 11 45.01 -3.04 36.87
C ALA A 11 43.61 -3.49 36.44
N THR A 12 42.57 -2.97 37.09
CA THR A 12 41.19 -3.17 36.65
C THR A 12 40.96 -2.39 35.35
N VAL A 13 40.94 -3.11 34.24
CA VAL A 13 40.52 -2.57 32.95
C VAL A 13 39.05 -2.18 33.08
N ARG A 14 38.80 -0.88 33.18
CA ARG A 14 37.45 -0.32 33.17
C ARG A 14 36.89 -0.46 31.76
N THR A 15 36.19 -1.56 31.50
CA THR A 15 35.47 -1.79 30.26
C THR A 15 34.48 -0.64 30.10
N LYS A 16 34.76 0.29 29.17
CA LYS A 16 33.76 1.26 28.73
C LYS A 16 32.59 0.44 28.21
N ALA A 17 31.48 0.43 28.95
CA ALA A 17 30.23 -0.11 28.46
C ALA A 17 29.93 0.60 27.15
N SER A 18 30.05 -0.16 26.06
CA SER A 18 29.71 0.32 24.73
C SER A 18 28.22 0.67 24.75
N LEU A 19 27.90 1.96 24.74
CA LEU A 19 26.54 2.49 24.57
C LEU A 19 26.08 2.27 23.11
N LEU A 20 26.27 1.07 22.58
CA LEU A 20 25.57 0.65 21.37
C LEU A 20 24.11 0.60 21.75
N SER A 21 23.38 1.67 21.39
CA SER A 21 21.92 1.73 21.39
C SER A 21 21.39 0.34 21.05
N ALA A 22 20.69 -0.30 21.98
CA ALA A 22 20.07 -1.59 21.75
C ALA A 22 19.24 -1.47 20.46
N GLN A 23 19.75 -2.03 19.36
CA GLN A 23 19.09 -1.86 18.08
C GLN A 23 17.76 -2.58 18.16
N VAL A 24 16.68 -1.88 17.78
CA VAL A 24 15.35 -2.47 17.70
C VAL A 24 15.45 -3.75 16.85
N PRO A 25 15.16 -4.94 17.41
CA PRO A 25 15.32 -6.20 16.70
C PRO A 25 14.41 -6.23 15.48
N ARG A 26 14.88 -6.93 14.43
CA ARG A 26 14.12 -7.09 13.18
C ARG A 26 12.84 -7.88 13.45
N LEU A 27 11.71 -7.34 13.00
CA LEU A 27 10.40 -7.97 13.20
C LEU A 27 10.14 -9.03 12.11
N VAL A 28 10.35 -10.30 12.45
CA VAL A 28 10.17 -11.44 11.53
C VAL A 28 8.76 -11.52 10.98
N SER A 29 7.74 -11.21 11.77
CA SER A 29 6.32 -11.24 11.35
C SER A 29 6.03 -10.33 10.15
N VAL A 30 6.68 -9.16 10.09
CA VAL A 30 6.55 -8.20 8.98
C VAL A 30 7.12 -8.78 7.68
N ASP A 31 8.26 -9.46 7.79
CA ASP A 31 8.92 -10.09 6.64
C ASP A 31 8.13 -11.31 6.14
N VAL A 32 7.63 -12.14 7.06
CA VAL A 32 6.78 -13.30 6.73
C VAL A 32 5.51 -12.85 6.01
N LEU A 33 4.82 -11.83 6.52
CA LEU A 33 3.60 -11.31 5.88
C LEU A 33 3.88 -10.76 4.48
N ARG A 34 5.00 -10.06 4.30
CA ARG A 34 5.42 -9.57 2.97
C ARG A 34 5.68 -10.74 2.01
N GLY A 35 6.42 -11.75 2.46
CA GLY A 35 6.72 -12.94 1.66
C GLY A 35 5.45 -13.70 1.27
N LEU A 36 4.52 -13.87 2.21
CA LEU A 36 3.22 -14.47 1.95
C LEU A 36 2.42 -13.68 0.91
N ALA A 37 2.38 -12.35 1.02
CA ALA A 37 1.73 -11.50 0.04
C ALA A 37 2.35 -11.63 -1.36
N MET A 38 3.69 -11.77 -1.47
CA MET A 38 4.37 -12.00 -2.76
C MET A 38 3.93 -13.33 -3.40
N VAL A 39 3.86 -14.40 -2.61
CA VAL A 39 3.46 -15.73 -3.09
C VAL A 39 1.98 -15.73 -3.52
N ILE A 40 1.09 -15.15 -2.72
CA ILE A 40 -0.34 -15.08 -3.06
C ILE A 40 -0.56 -14.20 -4.30
N MET A 41 0.13 -13.06 -4.40
CA MET A 41 0.01 -12.15 -5.54
C MET A 41 0.36 -12.81 -6.87
N ALA A 42 1.29 -13.77 -6.88
CA ALA A 42 1.63 -14.54 -8.07
C ALA A 42 0.43 -15.28 -8.68
N LEU A 43 -0.57 -15.66 -7.87
CA LEU A 43 -1.80 -16.29 -8.36
C LEU A 43 -2.59 -15.32 -9.26
N ASP A 44 -2.75 -14.06 -8.85
CA ASP A 44 -3.49 -13.04 -9.61
C ASP A 44 -2.81 -12.77 -10.97
N HIS A 45 -1.49 -12.58 -10.92
CA HIS A 45 -0.69 -12.37 -12.12
C HIS A 45 -0.68 -13.58 -13.05
N THR A 46 -0.56 -14.80 -12.50
CA THR A 46 -0.60 -16.02 -13.32
C THR A 46 -1.94 -16.16 -14.02
N ARG A 47 -3.05 -15.85 -13.33
CA ARG A 47 -4.38 -15.84 -13.95
C ARG A 47 -4.43 -14.90 -15.14
N ASP A 48 -3.92 -13.67 -15.01
CA ASP A 48 -4.01 -12.67 -16.08
C ASP A 48 -3.27 -13.09 -17.37
N PHE A 49 -2.24 -13.94 -17.28
CA PHE A 49 -1.52 -14.47 -18.45
C PHE A 49 -2.01 -15.83 -18.94
N MET A 50 -2.44 -16.70 -18.01
CA MET A 50 -2.74 -18.11 -18.31
C MET A 50 -4.23 -18.42 -18.40
N SER A 51 -5.09 -17.45 -18.13
CA SER A 51 -6.55 -17.57 -18.26
C SER A 51 -7.05 -16.93 -19.55
N TYR A 52 -8.08 -17.52 -20.14
CA TYR A 52 -8.81 -16.92 -21.27
C TYR A 52 -9.99 -16.04 -20.82
N VAL A 53 -10.24 -15.92 -19.51
CA VAL A 53 -11.34 -15.12 -18.94
C VAL A 53 -11.16 -13.63 -19.25
N GLN A 54 -12.14 -13.02 -19.92
CA GLN A 54 -12.12 -11.61 -20.34
C GLN A 54 -12.98 -10.67 -19.47
N PHE A 55 -13.58 -11.20 -18.41
CA PHE A 55 -14.39 -10.45 -17.46
C PHE A 55 -13.68 -10.35 -16.10
N ALA A 56 -14.07 -9.37 -15.29
CA ALA A 56 -13.48 -9.20 -13.97
C ALA A 56 -13.89 -10.39 -13.07
N PRO A 57 -12.98 -10.98 -12.27
CA PRO A 57 -13.34 -12.09 -11.36
C PRO A 57 -14.46 -11.76 -10.37
N GLU A 58 -14.62 -10.48 -10.04
CA GLU A 58 -15.69 -9.92 -9.20
C GLU A 58 -17.01 -9.64 -9.93
N ASP A 59 -17.09 -9.88 -11.25
CA ASP A 59 -18.32 -9.75 -12.04
C ASP A 59 -19.27 -10.91 -11.74
N LEU A 60 -20.22 -10.67 -10.83
CA LEU A 60 -21.15 -11.69 -10.34
C LEU A 60 -22.04 -12.28 -11.45
N ALA A 61 -22.23 -11.57 -12.57
CA ALA A 61 -23.04 -12.05 -13.69
C ALA A 61 -22.35 -13.15 -14.53
N HIS A 62 -21.02 -13.25 -14.43
CA HIS A 62 -20.21 -14.16 -15.26
C HIS A 62 -19.24 -15.02 -14.46
N THR A 63 -18.96 -14.66 -13.21
CA THR A 63 -18.00 -15.37 -12.37
C THR A 63 -18.54 -16.68 -11.81
N HIS A 64 -17.64 -17.45 -11.20
CA HIS A 64 -17.95 -18.69 -10.50
C HIS A 64 -17.13 -18.71 -9.21
N GLY A 65 -17.56 -19.52 -8.22
CA GLY A 65 -17.01 -19.49 -6.87
C GLY A 65 -15.48 -19.58 -6.81
N ALA A 66 -14.87 -20.51 -7.56
CA ALA A 66 -13.41 -20.66 -7.57
C ALA A 66 -12.69 -19.38 -8.01
N LEU A 67 -13.04 -18.82 -9.17
CA LEU A 67 -12.45 -17.60 -9.70
C LEU A 67 -12.67 -16.40 -8.78
N PHE A 68 -13.88 -16.23 -8.26
CA PHE A 68 -14.19 -15.18 -7.29
C PHE A 68 -13.29 -15.28 -6.04
N PHE A 69 -13.16 -16.46 -5.45
CA PHE A 69 -12.32 -16.65 -4.26
C PHE A 69 -10.83 -16.44 -4.53
N THR A 70 -10.32 -16.76 -5.73
CA THR A 70 -8.93 -16.38 -6.07
C THR A 70 -8.73 -14.87 -6.03
N ARG A 71 -9.71 -14.09 -6.48
CA ARG A 71 -9.66 -12.63 -6.42
C ARG A 71 -9.79 -12.12 -4.99
N VAL A 72 -10.66 -12.72 -4.18
CA VAL A 72 -10.82 -12.35 -2.76
C VAL A 72 -9.49 -12.47 -2.02
N ILE A 73 -8.76 -13.57 -2.18
CA ILE A 73 -7.49 -13.77 -1.45
C ILE A 73 -6.36 -12.87 -1.96
N THR A 74 -6.34 -12.53 -3.26
CA THR A 74 -5.30 -11.67 -3.85
C THR A 74 -5.58 -10.18 -3.66
N HIS A 75 -6.82 -9.79 -3.38
CA HIS A 75 -7.24 -8.39 -3.21
C HIS A 75 -6.43 -7.64 -2.14
N PHE A 76 -5.96 -8.36 -1.11
CA PHE A 76 -5.19 -7.80 -0.01
C PHE A 76 -3.71 -7.57 -0.34
N CYS A 77 -3.18 -8.14 -1.42
CA CYS A 77 -1.75 -8.11 -1.73
C CYS A 77 -1.22 -6.68 -1.92
N ALA A 78 -1.81 -5.90 -2.83
CA ALA A 78 -1.36 -4.52 -3.09
C ALA A 78 -1.50 -3.61 -1.85
N PRO A 79 -2.63 -3.61 -1.10
CA PRO A 79 -2.75 -2.89 0.17
C PRO A 79 -1.68 -3.28 1.19
N VAL A 80 -1.39 -4.58 1.34
CA VAL A 80 -0.36 -5.07 2.26
C VAL A 80 1.02 -4.55 1.86
N PHE A 81 1.41 -4.60 0.58
CA PHE A 81 2.71 -4.05 0.16
C PHE A 81 2.84 -2.56 0.43
N CYS A 82 1.82 -1.78 0.06
CA CYS A 82 1.83 -0.33 0.26
C CYS A 82 1.90 0.03 1.74
N PHE A 83 1.08 -0.62 2.57
CA PHE A 83 1.07 -0.44 4.02
C PHE A 83 2.42 -0.85 4.65
N LEU A 84 2.96 -2.03 4.30
CA LEU A 84 4.23 -2.52 4.85
C LEU A 84 5.45 -1.72 4.37
N ALA A 85 5.38 -1.06 3.22
CA ALA A 85 6.42 -0.11 2.79
C ALA A 85 6.52 1.08 3.76
N GLY A 86 5.37 1.64 4.16
CA GLY A 86 5.29 2.66 5.21
C GLY A 86 5.81 2.17 6.55
N THR A 87 5.31 1.01 7.02
CA THR A 87 5.73 0.38 8.28
C THR A 87 7.24 0.16 8.31
N GLY A 88 7.81 -0.37 7.22
CA GLY A 88 9.24 -0.63 7.09
C GLY A 88 10.08 0.65 7.20
N ALA A 89 9.60 1.77 6.67
CA ALA A 89 10.28 3.05 6.76
C ALA A 89 10.31 3.61 8.19
N PHE A 90 9.21 3.52 8.94
CA PHE A 90 9.19 3.89 10.36
C PHE A 90 10.12 3.01 11.20
N LEU A 91 10.14 1.70 10.94
CA LEU A 91 11.07 0.81 11.63
C LEU A 91 12.53 1.13 11.26
N ALA A 92 12.79 1.65 10.07
CA ALA A 92 14.11 2.10 9.67
C ALA A 92 14.55 3.38 10.41
N THR A 93 13.66 4.34 10.65
CA THR A 93 13.97 5.50 11.51
C THR A 93 14.28 5.06 12.94
N SER A 94 13.50 4.12 13.45
CA SER A 94 13.66 3.59 14.82
C SER A 94 14.96 2.79 15.02
N ARG A 95 15.59 2.31 13.95
CA ARG A 95 16.91 1.67 13.95
C ARG A 95 18.08 2.65 13.71
N GLY A 96 17.84 3.95 13.84
CA GLY A 96 18.88 4.98 13.81
C GLY A 96 19.06 5.69 12.47
N LYS A 97 18.20 5.47 11.47
CA LYS A 97 18.21 6.34 10.26
C LYS A 97 17.57 7.69 10.58
N SER A 98 18.20 8.78 10.14
CA SER A 98 17.60 10.11 10.26
C SER A 98 16.39 10.25 9.33
N ILE A 99 15.52 11.21 9.66
CA ILE A 99 14.35 11.54 8.82
C ILE A 99 14.79 11.96 7.42
N GLN A 100 15.91 12.69 7.28
CA GLN A 100 16.47 13.09 5.99
C GLN A 100 16.94 11.87 5.17
N GLN A 101 17.57 10.89 5.82
CA GLN A 101 17.97 9.64 5.17
C GLN A 101 16.76 8.84 4.68
N VAL A 102 15.69 8.77 5.47
CA VAL A 102 14.45 8.09 5.07
C VAL A 102 13.71 8.84 3.98
N SER A 103 13.63 10.18 4.07
CA SER A 103 13.07 11.05 3.04
C SER A 103 13.79 10.88 1.70
N ARG A 104 15.13 10.93 1.69
CA ARG A 104 15.94 10.72 0.48
C ARG A 104 15.77 9.31 -0.07
N PHE A 105 15.74 8.30 0.80
CA PHE A 105 15.51 6.92 0.41
C PHE A 105 14.15 6.74 -0.28
N PHE A 106 13.09 7.32 0.28
CA PHE A 106 11.76 7.30 -0.31
C PHE A 106 11.71 7.98 -1.67
N LEU A 107 12.30 9.17 -1.78
CA LEU A 107 12.36 9.90 -3.04
C LEU A 107 13.10 9.10 -4.12
N THR A 108 14.33 8.66 -3.84
CA THR A 108 15.15 7.99 -4.87
C THR A 108 14.58 6.63 -5.25
N ARG A 109 14.18 5.80 -4.28
CA ARG A 109 13.58 4.49 -4.57
C ARG A 109 12.22 4.64 -5.23
N GLY A 110 11.41 5.62 -4.83
CA GLY A 110 10.13 5.89 -5.45
C GLY A 110 10.27 6.22 -6.94
N LEU A 111 11.18 7.14 -7.28
CA LEU A 111 11.48 7.48 -8.68
C LEU A 111 12.02 6.29 -9.47
N TRP A 112 12.86 5.44 -8.86
CA TRP A 112 13.31 4.20 -9.49
C TRP A 112 12.17 3.23 -9.78
N LEU A 113 11.20 3.09 -8.88
CA LEU A 113 10.02 2.25 -9.11
C LEU A 113 9.16 2.80 -10.26
N VAL A 114 8.94 4.12 -10.32
CA VAL A 114 8.20 4.74 -11.43
C VAL A 114 8.91 4.50 -12.76
N LEU A 115 10.24 4.65 -12.80
CA LEU A 115 11.03 4.35 -14.00
C LEU A 115 10.91 2.88 -14.40
N LEU A 116 11.03 1.95 -13.45
CA LEU A 116 10.90 0.51 -13.70
C LEU A 116 9.51 0.13 -14.20
N GLU A 117 8.46 0.78 -13.72
CA GLU A 117 7.10 0.55 -14.22
C GLU A 117 7.04 0.82 -15.72
N PHE A 118 7.33 2.05 -16.13
CA PHE A 118 7.15 2.47 -17.51
C PHE A 118 8.10 1.81 -18.51
N THR A 119 9.14 1.14 -18.01
CA THR A 119 10.13 0.48 -18.85
C THR A 119 9.98 -1.03 -18.78
N VAL A 120 10.53 -1.66 -17.73
CA VAL A 120 10.65 -3.11 -17.61
C VAL A 120 9.30 -3.77 -17.38
N VAL A 121 8.46 -3.20 -16.51
CA VAL A 121 7.21 -3.84 -16.09
C VAL A 121 6.15 -3.72 -17.18
N ASP A 122 5.92 -2.53 -17.72
CA ASP A 122 5.00 -2.32 -18.84
C ASP A 122 5.36 -3.19 -20.04
N PHE A 123 6.66 -3.29 -20.34
CA PHE A 123 7.14 -4.19 -21.39
C PHE A 123 6.87 -5.66 -21.03
N ALA A 124 7.11 -6.09 -19.80
CA ALA A 124 6.85 -7.47 -19.37
C ALA A 124 5.35 -7.83 -19.41
N TRP A 125 4.46 -6.85 -19.23
CA TRP A 125 3.01 -7.07 -19.26
C TRP A 125 2.42 -7.19 -20.66
N GLY A 126 2.85 -6.35 -21.60
CA GLY A 126 2.19 -6.26 -22.91
C GLY A 126 3.11 -5.90 -24.06
N PHE A 127 4.43 -5.89 -23.88
CA PHE A 127 5.42 -5.45 -24.86
C PHE A 127 5.24 -4.01 -25.36
N VAL A 128 4.48 -3.18 -24.62
CA VAL A 128 4.23 -1.76 -24.93
C VAL A 128 4.66 -0.92 -23.72
N PRO A 129 5.90 -0.40 -23.71
CA PRO A 129 6.37 0.50 -22.66
C PRO A 129 5.53 1.78 -22.58
N TRP A 130 5.54 2.43 -21.41
CA TRP A 130 4.86 3.71 -21.12
C TRP A 130 3.33 3.70 -21.19
N ALA A 131 2.71 2.53 -21.27
CA ALA A 131 1.28 2.39 -21.51
C ALA A 131 0.46 2.26 -20.23
N HIS A 132 1.05 1.83 -19.11
CA HIS A 132 0.29 1.50 -17.90
C HIS A 132 0.89 2.12 -16.62
N ALA A 133 0.01 2.57 -15.74
CA ALA A 133 0.30 2.93 -14.35
C ALA A 133 -0.37 1.90 -13.43
N GLY A 134 0.40 0.87 -13.07
CA GLY A 134 -0.01 -0.26 -12.24
C GLY A 134 0.44 -0.11 -10.78
N VAL A 135 0.64 -1.25 -10.11
CA VAL A 135 0.94 -1.31 -8.67
C VAL A 135 2.31 -0.70 -8.35
N ILE A 136 3.32 -0.91 -9.20
CA ILE A 136 4.66 -0.40 -8.93
C ILE A 136 4.71 1.12 -9.14
N TRP A 137 3.97 1.63 -10.13
CA TRP A 137 3.78 3.06 -10.31
C TRP A 137 3.22 3.73 -9.05
N ILE A 138 2.13 3.18 -8.50
CA ILE A 138 1.49 3.78 -7.33
C ILE A 138 2.37 3.67 -6.08
N LEU A 139 3.08 2.56 -5.91
CA LEU A 139 4.08 2.43 -4.84
C LEU A 139 5.16 3.50 -4.98
N GLY A 140 5.67 3.70 -6.20
CA GLY A 140 6.70 4.69 -6.49
C GLY A 140 6.28 6.12 -6.14
N TRP A 141 5.13 6.57 -6.62
CA TRP A 141 4.63 7.91 -6.31
C TRP A 141 4.19 8.08 -4.86
N SER A 142 3.65 7.03 -4.24
CA SER A 142 3.35 7.05 -2.80
C SER A 142 4.62 7.24 -1.97
N MET A 143 5.72 6.57 -2.35
CA MET A 143 7.03 6.79 -1.74
C MET A 143 7.54 8.23 -1.95
N VAL A 144 7.39 8.78 -3.16
CA VAL A 144 7.76 10.18 -3.45
C VAL A 144 6.96 11.16 -2.57
N ALA A 145 5.64 10.98 -2.45
CA ALA A 145 4.82 11.79 -1.56
C ALA A 145 5.25 11.63 -0.09
N MET A 146 5.53 10.40 0.33
CA MET A 146 6.03 10.11 1.68
C MET A 146 7.39 10.76 1.97
N ALA A 147 8.22 11.05 0.97
CA ALA A 147 9.47 11.78 1.18
C ALA A 147 9.25 13.16 1.82
N LEU A 148 8.09 13.79 1.60
CA LEU A 148 7.68 15.02 2.25
C LEU A 148 6.92 14.75 3.55
N ILE A 149 5.93 13.85 3.51
CA ILE A 149 5.02 13.55 4.64
C ILE A 149 5.80 13.02 5.86
N VAL A 150 6.87 12.25 5.65
CA VAL A 150 7.69 11.67 6.73
C VAL A 150 8.34 12.70 7.66
N ARG A 151 8.41 13.97 7.22
CA ARG A 151 8.94 15.07 8.04
C ARG A 151 7.95 15.54 9.11
N LEU A 152 6.68 15.14 9.00
CA LEU A 152 5.64 15.47 9.96
C LEU A 152 5.75 14.57 11.20
N PRO A 153 5.29 15.04 12.38
CA PRO A 153 5.09 14.18 13.53
C PRO A 153 4.16 13.00 13.21
N VAL A 154 4.45 11.81 13.76
CA VAL A 154 3.73 10.55 13.49
C VAL A 154 2.21 10.69 13.63
N ARG A 155 1.73 11.46 14.62
CA ARG A 155 0.30 11.73 14.81
C ARG A 155 -0.36 12.38 13.59
N TRP A 156 0.34 13.30 12.93
CA TRP A 156 -0.19 13.99 11.75
C TRP A 156 -0.13 13.10 10.52
N ILE A 157 0.89 12.25 10.41
CA ILE A 157 0.95 11.21 9.38
C ILE A 157 -0.23 10.24 9.53
N ALA A 158 -0.56 9.84 10.77
CA ALA A 158 -1.72 8.99 11.06
C ALA A 158 -3.04 9.66 10.67
N VAL A 159 -3.24 10.92 11.06
CA VAL A 159 -4.45 11.70 10.72
C VAL A 159 -4.59 11.87 9.21
N LEU A 160 -3.51 12.21 8.51
CA LEU A 160 -3.52 12.34 7.05
C LEU A 160 -3.83 11.00 6.38
N GLY A 161 -3.20 9.91 6.82
CA GLY A 161 -3.39 8.59 6.25
C GLY A 161 -4.80 8.05 6.44
N LEU A 162 -5.27 8.01 7.69
CA LEU A 162 -6.60 7.52 8.04
C LEU A 162 -7.70 8.45 7.49
N GLY A 163 -7.48 9.76 7.53
CA GLY A 163 -8.39 10.75 6.96
C GLY A 163 -8.56 10.55 5.47
N MET A 164 -7.47 10.40 4.71
CA MET A 164 -7.52 10.13 3.27
C MET A 164 -8.26 8.83 2.97
N ILE A 165 -8.01 7.75 3.70
CA ILE A 165 -8.73 6.48 3.52
C ILE A 165 -10.22 6.63 3.82
N ALA A 166 -10.58 7.30 4.91
CA ALA A 166 -11.97 7.46 5.32
C ALA A 166 -12.77 8.42 4.40
N SER A 167 -12.10 9.39 3.77
CA SER A 167 -12.77 10.44 3.00
C SER A 167 -12.63 10.31 1.49
N HIS A 168 -11.81 9.41 0.95
CA HIS A 168 -11.54 9.37 -0.49
C HIS A 168 -12.80 9.15 -1.33
N ASN A 169 -13.77 8.35 -0.88
CA ASN A 169 -15.00 8.13 -1.63
C ASN A 169 -15.86 9.40 -1.81
N LEU A 170 -15.66 10.45 -0.99
CA LEU A 170 -16.31 11.74 -1.20
C LEU A 170 -15.90 12.39 -2.54
N LEU A 171 -14.76 11.99 -3.09
CA LEU A 171 -14.21 12.48 -4.35
C LEU A 171 -14.73 11.71 -5.58
N ASP A 172 -15.46 10.60 -5.38
CA ASP A 172 -15.93 9.72 -6.47
C ASP A 172 -16.91 10.42 -7.44
N HIS A 173 -17.63 11.45 -6.96
CA HIS A 173 -18.56 12.23 -7.78
C HIS A 173 -17.88 13.28 -8.67
N ILE A 174 -16.57 13.51 -8.51
CA ILE A 174 -15.85 14.51 -9.29
C ILE A 174 -15.51 13.90 -10.65
N ASN A 175 -16.22 14.34 -11.68
CA ASN A 175 -15.96 13.95 -13.06
C ASN A 175 -14.60 14.52 -13.51
N PRO A 176 -13.64 13.70 -13.98
CA PRO A 176 -12.37 14.18 -14.52
C PRO A 176 -12.53 15.27 -15.59
N ALA A 177 -13.57 15.21 -16.43
CA ALA A 177 -13.83 16.20 -17.48
C ALA A 177 -14.06 17.62 -16.94
N SER A 178 -14.51 17.76 -15.68
CA SER A 178 -14.68 19.07 -15.03
C SER A 178 -13.36 19.83 -14.84
N TRP A 179 -12.22 19.14 -14.91
CA TRP A 179 -10.88 19.72 -14.83
C TRP A 179 -10.37 20.22 -16.20
N GLY A 180 -11.17 20.10 -17.27
CA GLY A 180 -10.83 20.55 -18.62
C GLY A 180 -9.50 19.94 -19.09
N LYS A 181 -8.53 20.79 -19.45
CA LYS A 181 -7.20 20.36 -19.92
C LYS A 181 -6.39 19.59 -18.87
N PHE A 182 -6.77 19.65 -17.60
CA PHE A 182 -6.10 18.97 -16.48
C PHE A 182 -6.82 17.70 -16.04
N TYR A 183 -7.78 17.18 -16.81
CA TYR A 183 -8.50 15.93 -16.48
C TYR A 183 -7.55 14.76 -16.17
N TRP A 184 -6.42 14.66 -16.89
CA TRP A 184 -5.41 13.62 -16.71
C TRP A 184 -4.81 13.63 -15.30
N LEU A 185 -4.67 14.81 -14.68
CA LEU A 185 -4.14 14.94 -13.33
C LEU A 185 -5.13 14.34 -12.33
N TRP A 186 -6.42 14.63 -12.50
CA TRP A 186 -7.46 14.03 -11.67
C TRP A 186 -7.54 12.51 -11.84
N MET A 187 -7.34 12.01 -13.07
CA MET A 187 -7.27 10.57 -13.32
C MET A 187 -6.09 9.90 -12.61
N MET A 188 -4.91 10.53 -12.58
CA MET A 188 -3.77 10.02 -11.81
C MET A 188 -4.03 10.09 -10.30
N LEU A 189 -4.74 11.12 -9.83
CA LEU A 189 -4.99 11.34 -8.41
C LEU A 189 -6.08 10.43 -7.84
N HIS A 190 -7.22 10.25 -8.52
CA HIS A 190 -8.40 9.65 -7.89
C HIS A 190 -9.24 8.74 -8.80
N THR A 191 -9.26 8.96 -10.12
CA THR A 191 -10.16 8.22 -11.03
C THR A 191 -9.39 7.34 -12.03
N PRO A 192 -9.41 5.99 -11.87
CA PRO A 192 -8.81 5.09 -12.85
C PRO A 192 -9.41 5.28 -14.25
N GLY A 193 -8.62 5.02 -15.29
CA GLY A 193 -9.09 5.09 -16.67
C GLY A 193 -8.00 5.30 -17.69
N ARG A 194 -8.40 5.59 -18.94
CA ARG A 194 -7.48 5.81 -20.06
C ARG A 194 -7.36 7.28 -20.41
N ILE A 195 -6.12 7.76 -20.51
CA ILE A 195 -5.75 9.10 -20.97
C ILE A 195 -5.27 8.97 -22.42
N PRO A 196 -6.04 9.42 -23.42
CA PRO A 196 -5.57 9.43 -24.80
C PRO A 196 -4.38 10.37 -24.95
N VAL A 197 -3.28 9.87 -25.52
CA VAL A 197 -2.07 10.66 -25.81
C VAL A 197 -1.98 10.94 -27.31
N THR A 198 -2.32 9.94 -28.14
CA THR A 198 -2.47 10.05 -29.59
C THR A 198 -3.74 9.31 -30.04
N ALA A 199 -4.04 9.33 -31.35
CA ALA A 199 -5.16 8.57 -31.91
C ALA A 199 -5.03 7.05 -31.75
N HIS A 200 -3.81 6.53 -31.55
CA HIS A 200 -3.53 5.09 -31.48
C HIS A 200 -2.86 4.67 -30.16
N PHE A 201 -2.59 5.62 -29.26
CA PHE A 201 -1.91 5.36 -28.00
C PHE A 201 -2.64 6.03 -26.84
N SER A 202 -2.96 5.24 -25.83
CA SER A 202 -3.59 5.69 -24.59
C SER A 202 -2.78 5.21 -23.40
N PHE A 203 -2.58 6.09 -22.43
CA PHE A 203 -1.98 5.76 -21.15
C PHE A 203 -3.07 5.32 -20.16
N TYR A 204 -2.97 4.11 -19.63
CA TYR A 204 -3.95 3.56 -18.68
C TYR A 204 -3.49 3.72 -17.24
N VAL A 205 -4.30 4.39 -16.42
CA VAL A 205 -4.12 4.51 -14.98
C VAL A 205 -4.99 3.46 -14.29
N GLY A 206 -4.37 2.38 -13.83
CA GLY A 206 -5.05 1.30 -13.10
C GLY A 206 -5.08 1.53 -11.58
N TYR A 207 -4.05 2.18 -11.04
CA TYR A 207 -3.94 2.54 -9.63
C TYR A 207 -3.73 4.05 -9.48
N VAL A 208 -4.46 4.67 -8.56
CA VAL A 208 -4.52 6.13 -8.37
C VAL A 208 -3.81 6.57 -7.09
N LEU A 209 -3.38 7.83 -6.95
CA LEU A 209 -2.63 8.27 -5.76
C LEU A 209 -3.47 8.29 -4.47
N ILE A 210 -4.73 8.66 -4.58
CA ILE A 210 -5.71 8.71 -3.50
C ILE A 210 -6.58 7.45 -3.62
N PRO A 211 -6.64 6.58 -2.59
CA PRO A 211 -6.18 6.76 -1.22
C PRO A 211 -4.80 6.15 -0.89
N TRP A 212 -4.06 5.65 -1.88
CA TRP A 212 -2.88 4.81 -1.68
C TRP A 212 -1.71 5.47 -0.95
N VAL A 213 -1.50 6.78 -1.14
CA VAL A 213 -0.56 7.57 -0.31
C VAL A 213 -0.96 7.47 1.16
N GLY A 214 -2.27 7.53 1.44
CA GLY A 214 -2.84 7.40 2.78
C GLY A 214 -2.65 6.00 3.37
N VAL A 215 -2.73 4.94 2.56
CA VAL A 215 -2.42 3.57 2.98
C VAL A 215 -0.96 3.44 3.44
N MET A 216 -0.02 3.99 2.66
CA MET A 216 1.40 4.00 3.05
C MET A 216 1.65 4.84 4.30
N ALA A 217 1.04 6.02 4.40
CA ALA A 217 1.13 6.89 5.57
C ALA A 217 0.58 6.22 6.84
N THR A 218 -0.56 5.53 6.73
CA THR A 218 -1.15 4.75 7.83
C THR A 218 -0.21 3.63 8.27
N GLY A 219 0.42 2.94 7.32
CA GLY A 219 1.46 1.95 7.60
C GLY A 219 2.67 2.54 8.35
N PHE A 220 3.12 3.74 7.94
CA PHE A 220 4.19 4.45 8.64
C PHE A 220 3.82 4.73 10.11
N ALA A 221 2.61 5.21 10.36
CA ALA A 221 2.12 5.43 11.72
C ALA A 221 1.97 4.10 12.50
N PHE A 222 1.49 3.04 11.86
CA PHE A 222 1.37 1.71 12.46
C PHE A 222 2.72 1.14 12.91
N GLY A 223 3.82 1.47 12.23
CA GLY A 223 5.17 1.11 12.68
C GLY A 223 5.47 1.55 14.11
N SER A 224 4.90 2.67 14.58
CA SER A 224 5.06 3.13 15.97
C SER A 224 4.33 2.25 16.98
N LEU A 225 3.20 1.66 16.59
CA LEU A 225 2.46 0.73 17.45
C LEU A 225 3.24 -0.57 17.64
N LEU A 226 3.99 -1.02 16.63
CA LEU A 226 4.79 -2.26 16.71
C LEU A 226 5.92 -2.20 17.74
N LEU A 227 6.35 -1.00 18.13
CA LEU A 227 7.40 -0.82 19.14
C LEU A 227 6.87 -0.72 20.57
N ARG A 228 5.55 -0.69 20.73
CA ARG A 228 4.94 -0.61 22.05
C ARG A 228 5.04 -1.96 22.79
N PRO A 229 5.15 -1.97 24.13
CA PRO A 229 5.09 -3.21 24.90
C PRO A 229 3.78 -3.97 24.71
N ASP A 230 2.67 -3.24 24.53
CA ASP A 230 1.32 -3.76 24.34
C ASP A 230 0.94 -3.95 22.84
N HIS A 231 1.91 -3.98 21.93
CA HIS A 231 1.68 -4.05 20.48
C HIS A 231 0.72 -5.19 20.08
N ARG A 232 0.83 -6.37 20.72
CA ARG A 232 -0.02 -7.53 20.43
C ARG A 232 -1.50 -7.21 20.63
N LYS A 233 -1.83 -6.54 21.74
CA LYS A 233 -3.21 -6.12 22.04
C LYS A 233 -3.72 -5.21 20.94
N TRP A 234 -2.97 -4.18 20.60
CA TRP A 234 -3.37 -3.23 19.55
C TRP A 234 -3.48 -3.86 18.17
N MET A 235 -2.57 -4.76 17.79
CA MET A 235 -2.63 -5.46 16.50
C MET A 235 -3.89 -6.30 16.39
N VAL A 236 -4.21 -7.08 17.44
CA VAL A 236 -5.42 -7.90 17.48
C VAL A 236 -6.67 -7.02 17.50
N THR A 237 -6.71 -5.98 18.32
CA THR A 237 -7.84 -5.04 18.37
C THR A 237 -8.06 -4.38 17.02
N LEU A 238 -7.03 -3.79 16.40
CA LEU A 238 -7.15 -3.14 15.10
C LEU A 238 -7.55 -4.12 14.00
N GLY A 239 -6.98 -5.33 13.99
CA GLY A 239 -7.32 -6.36 13.01
C GLY A 239 -8.77 -6.83 13.12
N ILE A 240 -9.25 -7.09 14.35
CA ILE A 240 -10.64 -7.46 14.61
C ILE A 240 -11.57 -6.29 14.29
N SER A 241 -11.26 -5.08 14.75
CA SER A 241 -12.09 -3.90 14.50
C SER A 241 -12.17 -3.55 13.01
N ALA A 242 -11.07 -3.63 12.26
CA ALA A 242 -11.08 -3.37 10.82
C ALA A 242 -11.87 -4.44 10.06
N THR A 243 -11.72 -5.72 10.44
CA THR A 243 -12.50 -6.83 9.85
C THR A 243 -13.99 -6.69 10.15
N ALA A 244 -14.34 -6.41 11.40
CA ALA A 244 -15.73 -6.16 11.79
C ALA A 244 -16.31 -4.95 11.06
N LEU A 245 -15.56 -3.84 10.98
CA LEU A 245 -15.96 -2.65 10.24
C LEU A 245 -16.20 -2.96 8.76
N PHE A 246 -15.33 -3.75 8.12
CA PHE A 246 -15.53 -4.21 6.75
C PHE A 246 -16.88 -4.93 6.58
N PHE A 247 -17.18 -5.92 7.43
CA PHE A 247 -18.45 -6.65 7.35
C PHE A 247 -19.66 -5.77 7.65
N VAL A 248 -19.55 -4.82 8.58
CA VAL A 248 -20.61 -3.84 8.86
C VAL A 248 -20.86 -2.95 7.64
N LEU A 249 -19.81 -2.36 7.06
CA LEU A 249 -19.93 -1.49 5.88
C LEU A 249 -20.50 -2.26 4.68
N ARG A 250 -20.05 -3.50 4.47
CA ARG A 250 -20.55 -4.35 3.37
C ARG A 250 -21.94 -4.90 3.63
N GLY A 251 -22.32 -5.14 4.88
CA GLY A 251 -23.68 -5.53 5.27
C GLY A 251 -24.72 -4.45 4.96
N PHE A 252 -24.38 -3.18 5.21
CA PHE A 252 -25.25 -2.06 4.81
C PHE A 252 -25.15 -1.73 3.32
N ASN A 253 -24.01 -2.03 2.71
CA ASN A 253 -23.74 -1.83 1.29
C ASN A 253 -23.96 -0.37 0.80
N LEU A 254 -23.71 0.60 1.69
CA LEU A 254 -23.83 2.04 1.41
C LEU A 254 -22.48 2.69 1.06
N TYR A 255 -21.37 2.13 1.54
CA TYR A 255 -20.04 2.72 1.44
C TYR A 255 -19.09 1.83 0.61
N GLY A 256 -18.27 2.48 -0.22
CA GLY A 256 -17.22 1.81 -0.98
C GLY A 256 -17.73 0.93 -2.12
N ASN A 257 -18.94 1.20 -2.62
CA ASN A 257 -19.44 0.67 -3.87
C ASN A 257 -19.14 1.65 -5.00
N GLY A 258 -18.82 1.12 -6.18
CA GLY A 258 -18.79 1.96 -7.37
C GLY A 258 -20.19 2.51 -7.66
N ILE A 259 -20.24 3.63 -8.35
CA ILE A 259 -21.52 4.25 -8.71
C ILE A 259 -21.93 3.70 -10.07
N ALA A 260 -23.02 2.93 -10.09
CA ALA A 260 -23.58 2.37 -11.32
C ALA A 260 -23.92 3.49 -12.31
N GLY A 261 -23.54 3.30 -13.58
CA GLY A 261 -23.86 4.24 -14.66
C GLY A 261 -22.94 5.45 -14.78
N LEU A 262 -21.89 5.59 -13.97
CA LEU A 262 -20.86 6.61 -14.22
C LEU A 262 -20.05 6.28 -15.49
N PRO A 263 -19.82 7.24 -16.39
CA PRO A 263 -19.04 7.02 -17.61
C PRO A 263 -17.51 6.99 -17.36
N PHE A 264 -17.06 7.08 -16.11
CA PHE A 264 -15.66 7.14 -15.70
C PHE A 264 -15.42 6.35 -14.40
N GLY A 265 -14.15 6.06 -14.07
CA GLY A 265 -13.77 5.35 -12.85
C GLY A 265 -14.00 3.84 -12.94
N TYR A 266 -14.84 3.29 -12.07
CA TYR A 266 -15.24 1.87 -12.06
C TYR A 266 -16.65 1.69 -12.64
N PRO A 267 -16.84 1.79 -13.97
CA PRO A 267 -18.15 1.79 -14.63
C PRO A 267 -18.91 0.46 -14.53
N ARG A 268 -18.25 -0.62 -14.08
CA ARG A 268 -18.83 -1.98 -13.96
C ARG A 268 -19.38 -2.29 -12.57
N SER A 269 -19.65 -1.29 -11.73
CA SER A 269 -20.30 -1.57 -10.46
C SER A 269 -21.80 -1.80 -10.67
N ALA A 270 -22.32 -2.90 -10.11
CA ALA A 270 -23.75 -3.19 -10.07
C ALA A 270 -24.55 -2.20 -9.19
N GLY A 271 -23.87 -1.24 -8.54
CA GLY A 271 -24.49 -0.27 -7.64
C GLY A 271 -24.85 -0.87 -6.28
N PRO A 272 -25.60 -0.13 -5.44
CA PRO A 272 -26.04 -0.62 -4.14
C PRO A 272 -27.01 -1.80 -4.29
N TRP A 273 -26.79 -2.85 -3.50
CA TRP A 273 -27.67 -4.04 -3.47
C TRP A 273 -29.10 -3.72 -3.04
N SER A 274 -29.31 -2.63 -2.30
CA SER A 274 -30.64 -2.10 -1.99
C SER A 274 -31.45 -1.68 -3.22
N VAL A 275 -30.80 -1.56 -4.38
CA VAL A 275 -31.42 -1.24 -5.68
C VAL A 275 -31.53 -2.49 -6.56
N GLN A 276 -31.01 -3.65 -6.12
CA GLN A 276 -31.20 -4.90 -6.84
C GLN A 276 -32.61 -5.46 -6.56
N PRO A 277 -33.44 -5.68 -7.59
CA PRO A 277 -34.85 -6.04 -7.42
C PRO A 277 -35.06 -7.46 -6.88
N THR A 278 -34.01 -8.29 -6.84
CA THR A 278 -34.10 -9.70 -6.43
C THR A 278 -32.87 -10.14 -5.63
N LEU A 279 -33.08 -11.14 -4.77
CA LEU A 279 -32.00 -11.84 -4.05
C LEU A 279 -31.18 -12.78 -4.95
N SER A 280 -31.66 -13.01 -6.18
CA SER A 280 -30.93 -13.80 -7.17
C SER A 280 -29.79 -12.95 -7.72
N LEU A 281 -28.56 -13.26 -7.28
CA LEU A 281 -27.36 -12.84 -7.98
C LEU A 281 -27.36 -13.57 -9.34
N THR A 282 -27.88 -12.92 -10.39
CA THR A 282 -27.72 -13.39 -11.78
C THR A 282 -26.36 -13.04 -12.28
#